data_AF-E3R161-F1
#
_entry.id   AF-E3R161-F1
#
_cell.length_a   1.000
_cell.length_b   1.000
_cell.length_c   1.000
_cell.angle_alpha   90.00
_cell.angle_beta   90.00
_cell.angle_gamma   90.00
#
_symmetry.space_group_name_H-M   'P 1'
#
loop_
_entity.id
_entity.type
_entity.pdbx_description
1 polymer ?
#
loop_
_entity_poly.entity_id
_entity_poly.type
_entity_poly.pdbx_seq_one_letter_code
_entity_poly.pdbx_strand_id
1 'polypeptide(L)'
;MKFSLSGLLLGANLFAPALSALAGNEKYDVENRDGEWSVYTPGYESGRVAVTRIITSGSTMMIRTAYNGADKTNPKLHLNEVLQAVWTEKAGLSLQSLSRVKFLEVANSDVKAACRYYRKKTKLEDADEFEFDVDRVSSKVYKKFSESPFGLVVGRLCSAAGKIPNAIAVDVRNGYDDVAWELI
;
A
#
# COMPACT_ATOMS: atom_id res chain seq x y z
N MET A 1 -44.32 -43.62 -29.66
CA MET A 1 -43.24 -42.62 -29.63
C MET A 1 -43.58 -41.56 -28.59
N LYS A 2 -42.88 -41.53 -27.47
CA LYS A 2 -42.95 -40.45 -26.47
C LYS A 2 -41.51 -40.06 -26.15
N PHE A 3 -41.09 -38.89 -26.64
CA PHE A 3 -39.79 -38.31 -26.30
C PHE A 3 -39.91 -37.69 -24.91
N SER A 4 -39.18 -38.24 -23.95
CA SER A 4 -38.99 -37.63 -22.64
C SER A 4 -37.87 -36.60 -22.77
N LEU A 5 -38.20 -35.32 -22.58
CA LEU A 5 -37.22 -34.23 -22.47
C LEU A 5 -36.39 -34.44 -21.20
N SER A 6 -35.13 -34.82 -21.36
CA SER A 6 -34.11 -34.70 -20.32
C SER A 6 -33.93 -33.22 -20.00
N GLY A 7 -34.46 -32.77 -18.87
CA GLY A 7 -34.23 -31.42 -18.34
C GLY A 7 -32.77 -31.26 -17.97
N LEU A 8 -32.06 -30.45 -18.75
CA LEU A 8 -30.71 -29.96 -18.46
C LEU A 8 -30.75 -29.19 -17.13
N LEU A 9 -30.12 -29.73 -16.10
CA LEU A 9 -29.72 -28.96 -14.91
C LEU A 9 -28.56 -28.04 -15.32
N LEU A 10 -28.88 -26.80 -15.69
CA LEU A 10 -27.90 -25.71 -15.75
C LEU A 10 -27.49 -25.39 -14.31
N GLY A 11 -26.43 -26.06 -13.85
CA GLY A 11 -25.67 -25.64 -12.68
C GLY A 11 -25.02 -24.29 -12.99
N ALA A 12 -25.68 -23.21 -12.60
CA ALA A 12 -25.03 -21.91 -12.48
C ALA A 12 -24.00 -22.03 -11.35
N ASN A 13 -22.77 -22.39 -11.70
CA ASN A 13 -21.62 -22.12 -10.85
C ASN A 13 -21.47 -20.60 -10.77
N LEU A 14 -22.17 -20.01 -9.80
CA LEU A 14 -21.86 -18.69 -9.31
C LEU A 14 -20.45 -18.80 -8.71
N PHE A 15 -19.45 -18.46 -9.50
CA PHE A 15 -18.17 -18.00 -8.99
C PHE A 15 -18.45 -16.73 -8.20
N ALA A 16 -18.85 -16.88 -6.94
CA ALA A 16 -18.60 -15.83 -5.97
C ALA A 16 -17.08 -15.68 -5.94
N PRO A 17 -16.50 -14.52 -6.32
CA PRO A 17 -15.12 -14.28 -5.93
C PRO A 17 -15.11 -14.46 -4.41
N ALA A 18 -14.27 -15.37 -3.93
CA ALA A 18 -14.09 -15.53 -2.50
C ALA A 18 -13.58 -14.17 -2.00
N LEU A 19 -14.49 -13.37 -1.43
CA LEU A 19 -14.21 -12.07 -0.83
C LEU A 19 -13.13 -12.34 0.21
N SER A 20 -11.89 -12.09 -0.19
CA SER A 20 -10.73 -12.46 0.61
C SER A 20 -10.55 -11.33 1.59
N ALA A 21 -11.31 -11.37 2.70
CA ALA A 21 -11.25 -10.39 3.77
C ALA A 21 -9.79 -10.00 4.06
N LEU A 22 -9.52 -8.71 4.17
CA LEU A 22 -8.20 -8.18 4.48
C LEU A 22 -8.16 -7.81 5.96
N ALA A 23 -7.21 -8.33 6.73
CA ALA A 23 -7.14 -8.10 8.19
C ALA A 23 -8.46 -8.45 8.90
N GLY A 24 -9.16 -9.49 8.44
CA GLY A 24 -10.47 -9.89 8.97
C GLY A 24 -11.63 -8.96 8.60
N ASN A 25 -11.42 -7.95 7.74
CA ASN A 25 -12.46 -7.05 7.27
C ASN A 25 -12.94 -7.45 5.87
N GLU A 26 -14.15 -8.03 5.82
CA GLU A 26 -14.80 -8.51 4.59
C GLU A 26 -15.22 -7.39 3.61
N LYS A 27 -15.18 -6.12 4.03
CA LYS A 27 -15.46 -4.97 3.15
C LYS A 27 -14.28 -4.59 2.28
N TYR A 28 -13.08 -5.10 2.58
CA TYR A 28 -11.90 -4.88 1.79
C TYR A 28 -11.66 -6.08 0.90
N ASP A 29 -11.60 -5.82 -0.40
CA ASP A 29 -11.28 -6.82 -1.41
C ASP A 29 -9.85 -6.59 -1.91
N VAL A 30 -9.18 -7.66 -2.30
CA VAL A 30 -7.79 -7.59 -2.77
C VAL A 30 -7.61 -8.46 -4.01
N GLU A 31 -7.15 -7.82 -5.08
CA GLU A 31 -6.75 -8.49 -6.32
C GLU A 31 -5.23 -8.45 -6.48
N ASN A 32 -4.64 -9.48 -7.08
CA ASN A 32 -3.28 -9.44 -7.59
C ASN A 32 -3.29 -9.50 -9.11
N ARG A 33 -2.59 -8.57 -9.76
CA ARG A 33 -2.32 -8.62 -11.20
C ARG A 33 -0.84 -8.34 -11.41
N ASP A 34 -0.15 -9.31 -12.01
CA ASP A 34 1.27 -9.20 -12.39
C ASP A 34 2.19 -8.72 -11.24
N GLY A 35 1.91 -9.16 -10.01
CA GLY A 35 2.71 -8.81 -8.83
C GLY A 35 2.31 -7.49 -8.16
N GLU A 36 1.32 -6.77 -8.68
CA GLU A 36 0.70 -5.62 -8.04
C GLU A 36 -0.60 -6.03 -7.32
N TRP A 37 -0.62 -5.82 -6.02
CA TRP A 37 -1.78 -5.98 -5.16
C TRP A 37 -2.61 -4.68 -5.17
N SER A 38 -3.86 -4.78 -5.60
CA SER A 38 -4.84 -3.69 -5.58
C SER A 38 -5.87 -3.95 -4.50
N VAL A 39 -6.02 -3.01 -3.58
CA VAL A 39 -6.98 -3.08 -2.47
C VAL A 39 -8.17 -2.20 -2.79
N TYR A 40 -9.38 -2.74 -2.69
CA TYR A 40 -10.64 -2.07 -2.98
C TYR A 40 -11.52 -2.07 -1.75
N THR A 41 -12.40 -1.07 -1.66
CA THR A 41 -13.27 -0.86 -0.51
C THR A 41 -14.48 -0.03 -0.92
N PRO A 42 -15.70 -0.31 -0.45
CA PRO A 42 -16.91 0.40 -0.89
C PRO A 42 -16.91 1.88 -0.51
N GLY A 43 -16.17 2.26 0.53
CA GLY A 43 -16.05 3.64 1.02
C GLY A 43 -15.10 4.54 0.22
N TYR A 44 -14.43 4.02 -0.81
CA TYR A 44 -13.61 4.79 -1.73
C TYR A 44 -14.02 4.49 -3.18
N GLU A 45 -14.45 5.52 -3.93
CA GLU A 45 -14.88 5.39 -5.33
C GLU A 45 -15.85 4.22 -5.59
N SER A 46 -16.73 3.93 -4.62
CA SER A 46 -17.68 2.81 -4.63
C SER A 46 -17.04 1.43 -4.92
N GLY A 47 -15.77 1.23 -4.53
CA GLY A 47 -15.02 -0.01 -4.77
C GLY A 47 -14.53 -0.20 -6.21
N ARG A 48 -14.68 0.79 -7.09
CA ARG A 48 -14.27 0.68 -8.51
C ARG A 48 -12.81 1.04 -8.74
N VAL A 49 -12.24 1.84 -7.84
CA VAL A 49 -10.84 2.27 -7.89
C VAL A 49 -10.12 1.71 -6.67
N ALA A 50 -8.91 1.22 -6.87
CA ALA A 50 -8.10 0.72 -5.78
C ALA A 50 -7.76 1.87 -4.83
N VAL A 51 -8.09 1.71 -3.55
CA VAL A 51 -7.73 2.67 -2.50
C VAL A 51 -6.25 2.58 -2.16
N THR A 52 -5.61 1.43 -2.40
CA THR A 52 -4.17 1.23 -2.18
C THR A 52 -3.61 0.25 -3.20
N ARG A 53 -2.41 0.52 -3.72
CA ARG A 53 -1.70 -0.35 -4.66
C ARG A 53 -0.29 -0.63 -4.17
N ILE A 54 0.06 -1.91 -4.10
CA ILE A 54 1.29 -2.39 -3.45
C ILE A 54 1.95 -3.42 -4.36
N ILE A 55 3.22 -3.23 -4.67
CA ILE A 55 4.04 -4.24 -5.35
C ILE A 55 4.98 -4.86 -4.30
N THR A 56 5.02 -6.19 -4.26
CA THR A 56 5.92 -6.94 -3.39
C THR A 56 7.00 -7.60 -4.25
N SER A 57 8.28 -7.30 -3.98
CA SER A 57 9.41 -7.91 -4.70
C SER A 57 10.55 -8.22 -3.73
N GLY A 58 10.83 -9.51 -3.53
CA GLY A 58 11.81 -9.98 -2.55
C GLY A 58 11.51 -9.44 -1.15
N SER A 59 12.46 -8.68 -0.60
CA SER A 59 12.36 -8.04 0.72
C SER A 59 11.85 -6.59 0.67
N THR A 60 11.33 -6.15 -0.49
CA THR A 60 10.89 -4.78 -0.73
C THR A 60 9.38 -4.69 -0.91
N MET A 61 8.76 -3.75 -0.19
CA MET A 61 7.40 -3.29 -0.43
C MET A 61 7.45 -1.96 -1.18
N MET A 62 6.72 -1.86 -2.29
CA MET A 62 6.58 -0.62 -3.06
C MET A 62 5.12 -0.18 -3.04
N ILE A 63 4.84 1.05 -2.63
CA ILE A 63 3.49 1.60 -2.43
C ILE A 63 3.27 2.66 -3.50
N ARG A 64 2.44 2.36 -4.51
CA ARG A 64 2.14 3.29 -5.63
C ARG A 64 0.96 4.19 -5.34
N THR A 65 -0.04 3.66 -4.66
CA THR A 65 -1.27 4.38 -4.35
C THR A 65 -1.60 4.16 -2.89
N ALA A 66 -1.96 5.22 -2.17
CA ALA A 66 -2.59 5.12 -0.85
C ALA A 66 -3.55 6.30 -0.62
N TYR A 67 -4.82 6.07 -0.95
CA TYR A 67 -5.96 6.96 -0.73
C TYR A 67 -6.77 6.58 0.50
N ASN A 68 -6.17 5.83 1.43
CA ASN A 68 -6.90 5.32 2.58
C ASN A 68 -7.44 6.47 3.47
N GLY A 69 -6.90 7.69 3.42
CA GLY A 69 -7.51 8.87 4.05
C GLY A 69 -8.92 9.17 3.55
N ALA A 70 -9.16 9.05 2.24
CA ALA A 70 -10.45 9.29 1.60
C ALA A 70 -11.45 8.14 1.76
N ASP A 71 -11.03 6.98 2.27
CA ASP A 71 -11.89 5.84 2.54
C ASP A 71 -12.86 6.12 3.71
N LYS A 72 -14.15 5.93 3.45
CA LYS A 72 -15.26 6.10 4.41
C LYS A 72 -15.87 4.78 4.90
N THR A 73 -15.23 3.65 4.61
CA THR A 73 -15.70 2.33 5.02
C THR A 73 -15.73 2.20 6.53
N ASN A 74 -16.71 1.47 7.07
CA ASN A 74 -16.86 1.26 8.50
C ASN A 74 -16.97 -0.25 8.82
N PRO A 75 -16.04 -0.86 9.57
CA PRO A 75 -14.84 -0.25 10.12
C PRO A 75 -13.80 0.05 9.02
N LYS A 76 -13.08 1.16 9.18
CA LYS A 76 -12.00 1.60 8.29
C LYS A 76 -10.70 0.94 8.70
N LEU A 77 -9.96 0.38 7.75
CA LEU A 77 -8.58 -0.02 7.94
C LEU A 77 -7.64 1.17 7.75
N HIS A 78 -6.70 1.36 8.67
CA HIS A 78 -5.59 2.27 8.52
C HIS A 78 -4.59 1.73 7.50
N LEU A 79 -3.81 2.62 6.86
CA LEU A 79 -2.85 2.22 5.82
C LEU A 79 -1.88 1.14 6.33
N ASN A 80 -1.36 1.26 7.55
CA ASN A 80 -0.45 0.26 8.10
C ASN A 80 -1.10 -1.13 8.23
N GLU A 81 -2.39 -1.22 8.52
CA GLU A 81 -3.13 -2.49 8.60
C GLU A 81 -3.30 -3.09 7.21
N VAL A 82 -3.65 -2.26 6.21
CA VAL A 82 -3.72 -2.67 4.81
C VAL A 82 -2.36 -3.19 4.31
N LEU A 83 -1.29 -2.43 4.53
CA LEU A 83 0.07 -2.79 4.11
C LEU A 83 0.54 -4.09 4.78
N GLN A 84 0.32 -4.21 6.10
CA GLN A 84 0.69 -5.39 6.86
C GLN A 84 -0.08 -6.63 6.39
N ALA A 85 -1.39 -6.51 6.20
CA ALA A 85 -2.23 -7.63 5.77
C ALA A 85 -1.92 -8.05 4.33
N VAL A 86 -1.66 -7.12 3.41
CA VAL A 86 -1.21 -7.47 2.06
C VAL A 86 0.15 -8.19 2.10
N TRP A 87 1.11 -7.70 2.89
CA TRP A 87 2.41 -8.35 3.02
C TRP A 87 2.33 -9.75 3.61
N THR A 88 1.57 -9.91 4.70
CA THR A 88 1.56 -11.14 5.51
C THR A 88 0.50 -12.13 5.06
N GLU A 89 -0.75 -11.69 4.90
CA GLU A 89 -1.88 -12.56 4.61
C GLU A 89 -2.00 -12.87 3.11
N LYS A 90 -1.68 -11.90 2.24
CA LYS A 90 -1.84 -12.06 0.78
C LYS A 90 -0.56 -12.49 0.08
N ALA A 91 0.56 -11.83 0.35
CA ALA A 91 1.86 -12.21 -0.21
C ALA A 91 2.56 -13.34 0.56
N GLY A 92 2.06 -13.73 1.74
CA GLY A 92 2.63 -14.82 2.54
C GLY A 92 4.02 -14.53 3.09
N LEU A 93 4.42 -13.25 3.17
CA LEU A 93 5.76 -12.83 3.57
C LEU A 93 5.80 -12.55 5.07
N SER A 94 6.89 -12.96 5.73
CA SER A 94 7.13 -12.58 7.11
C SER A 94 7.41 -11.09 7.21
N LEU A 95 6.83 -10.40 8.21
CA LEU A 95 7.23 -9.01 8.45
C LEU A 95 8.73 -8.90 8.72
N GLN A 96 9.38 -9.92 9.31
CA GLN A 96 10.82 -9.92 9.53
C GLN A 96 11.65 -9.94 8.25
N SER A 97 11.09 -10.31 7.09
CA SER A 97 11.81 -10.23 5.81
C SER A 97 11.75 -8.85 5.14
N LEU A 98 10.85 -7.95 5.58
CA LEU A 98 10.73 -6.59 5.01
C LEU A 98 11.98 -5.72 5.30
N SER A 99 12.87 -5.56 4.34
CA SER A 99 14.08 -4.75 4.50
C SER A 99 13.95 -3.36 3.89
N ARG A 100 13.01 -3.15 2.97
CA ARG A 100 12.87 -1.89 2.25
C ARG A 100 11.42 -1.52 2.01
N VAL A 101 11.09 -0.24 2.23
CA VAL A 101 9.79 0.34 1.87
C VAL A 101 10.03 1.47 0.87
N LYS A 102 9.36 1.43 -0.28
CA LYS A 102 9.43 2.47 -1.31
C LYS A 102 8.06 3.07 -1.55
N PHE A 103 7.94 4.39 -1.53
CA PHE A 103 6.75 5.11 -1.99
C PHE A 103 7.00 5.54 -3.44
N LEU A 104 6.09 5.20 -4.34
CA LEU A 104 6.21 5.43 -5.77
C LEU A 104 5.23 6.53 -6.23
N GLU A 105 5.66 7.30 -7.22
CA GLU A 105 4.81 8.24 -7.99
C GLU A 105 3.98 9.20 -7.11
N VAL A 106 4.61 9.74 -6.06
CA VAL A 106 3.86 10.51 -5.06
C VAL A 106 3.47 11.88 -5.62
N ALA A 107 2.19 12.10 -5.93
CA ALA A 107 1.73 13.36 -6.52
C ALA A 107 1.28 14.43 -5.50
N ASN A 108 1.05 14.08 -4.23
CA ASN A 108 0.62 15.02 -3.17
C ASN A 108 1.64 16.18 -2.97
N SER A 109 1.15 17.42 -3.00
CA SER A 109 1.97 18.65 -2.90
C SER A 109 2.69 18.81 -1.56
N ASP A 110 2.05 18.45 -0.45
CA ASP A 110 2.59 18.53 0.91
C ASP A 110 3.67 17.49 1.12
N VAL A 111 3.48 16.30 0.56
CA VAL A 111 4.51 15.25 0.52
C VAL A 111 5.71 15.72 -0.29
N LYS A 112 5.48 16.25 -1.49
CA LYS A 112 6.55 16.81 -2.31
C LYS A 112 7.27 17.93 -1.55
N ALA A 113 6.55 18.75 -0.78
CA ALA A 113 7.13 19.80 0.06
C ALA A 113 7.98 19.21 1.21
N ALA A 114 7.51 18.17 1.90
CA ALA A 114 8.29 17.47 2.92
C ALA A 114 9.55 16.83 2.35
N CYS A 115 9.46 16.21 1.17
CA CYS A 115 10.60 15.65 0.44
C CYS A 115 11.61 16.74 0.03
N ARG A 116 11.15 17.87 -0.51
CA ARG A 116 12.00 19.03 -0.82
C ARG A 116 12.68 19.60 0.44
N TYR A 117 11.93 19.78 1.52
CA TYR A 117 12.46 20.22 2.81
C TYR A 117 13.55 19.27 3.32
N TYR A 118 13.29 17.97 3.21
CA TYR A 118 14.20 16.92 3.62
C TYR A 118 15.51 16.95 2.82
N ARG A 119 15.44 16.97 1.49
CA ARG A 119 16.61 17.09 0.59
C ARG A 119 17.47 18.31 0.92
N LYS A 120 16.83 19.47 1.11
CA LYS A 120 17.53 20.70 1.50
C LYS A 120 18.27 20.57 2.82
N LYS A 121 17.75 19.78 3.77
CA LYS A 121 18.38 19.55 5.07
C LYS A 121 19.51 18.51 5.02
N THR A 122 19.45 17.55 4.10
CA THR A 122 20.44 16.48 3.98
C THR A 122 21.47 16.71 2.88
N LYS A 123 21.36 17.80 2.12
CA LYS A 123 22.19 18.10 0.94
C LYS A 123 22.17 16.97 -0.10
N LEU A 124 21.07 16.24 -0.18
CA LEU A 124 20.86 15.29 -1.26
C LEU A 124 20.67 16.05 -2.57
N GLU A 125 21.15 15.47 -3.68
CA GLU A 125 20.96 16.03 -5.01
C GLU A 125 19.46 16.18 -5.32
N ASP A 126 19.15 17.16 -6.16
CA ASP A 126 17.79 17.36 -6.66
C ASP A 126 17.51 16.31 -7.74
N ALA A 127 17.16 15.11 -7.29
CA ALA A 127 16.82 13.98 -8.14
C ALA A 127 15.32 13.69 -8.08
N ASP A 128 14.78 12.86 -8.94
CA ASP A 128 13.37 12.50 -8.93
C ASP A 128 13.02 11.39 -7.91
N GLU A 129 14.05 10.74 -7.38
CA GLU A 129 13.99 9.69 -6.37
C GLU A 129 14.98 10.01 -5.26
N PHE A 130 14.67 9.63 -4.03
CA PHE A 130 15.68 9.54 -2.98
C PHE A 130 15.49 8.28 -2.14
N GLU A 131 16.60 7.74 -1.66
CA GLU A 131 16.63 6.61 -0.76
C GLU A 131 17.37 6.99 0.53
N PHE A 132 16.83 6.48 1.61
CA PHE A 132 17.33 6.65 2.95
C PHE A 132 17.80 5.30 3.47
N ASP A 133 19.09 5.15 3.69
CA ASP A 133 19.64 4.07 4.49
C ASP A 133 19.55 4.50 5.96
N VAL A 134 18.73 3.79 6.75
CA VAL A 134 18.41 4.15 8.13
C VAL A 134 19.66 4.19 9.01
N ASP A 135 20.66 3.36 8.71
CA ASP A 135 21.88 3.24 9.53
C ASP A 135 22.93 4.30 9.18
N ARG A 136 22.81 4.96 8.01
CA ARG A 136 23.83 5.90 7.49
C ARG A 136 23.50 7.37 7.69
N VAL A 137 22.31 7.65 8.19
CA VAL A 137 21.82 9.02 8.37
C VAL A 137 21.87 9.46 9.83
N SER A 138 22.01 10.76 10.04
CA SER A 138 21.99 11.29 11.40
C SER A 138 20.63 11.05 12.08
N SER A 139 20.65 10.79 13.38
CA SER A 139 19.44 10.62 14.21
C SER A 139 18.46 11.79 14.12
N LYS A 140 18.96 13.02 13.94
CA LYS A 140 18.15 14.23 13.73
C LYS A 140 17.36 14.20 12.41
N VAL A 141 17.98 13.67 11.36
CA VAL A 141 17.37 13.54 10.04
C VAL A 141 16.32 12.43 10.08
N TYR A 142 16.65 11.28 10.67
CA TYR A 142 15.69 10.20 10.89
C TYR A 142 14.48 10.65 11.70
N LYS A 143 14.69 11.36 12.81
CA LYS A 143 13.59 11.87 13.66
C LYS A 143 12.59 12.69 12.86
N LYS A 144 13.06 13.65 12.04
CA LYS A 144 12.18 14.46 11.20
C LYS A 144 11.44 13.65 10.15
N PHE A 145 12.09 12.64 9.58
CA PHE A 145 11.41 11.73 8.67
C PHE A 145 10.35 10.90 9.40
N SER A 146 10.67 10.35 10.57
CA SER A 146 9.74 9.55 11.39
C SER A 146 8.51 10.34 11.86
N GLU A 147 8.62 11.67 11.96
CA GLU A 147 7.51 12.59 12.25
C GLU A 147 6.68 12.93 11.00
N SER A 148 7.16 12.62 9.80
CA SER A 148 6.38 12.77 8.58
C SER A 148 5.30 11.69 8.46
N PRO A 149 4.22 11.93 7.70
CA PRO A 149 3.19 10.92 7.47
C PRO A 149 3.73 9.56 6.97
N PHE A 150 4.75 9.55 6.10
CA PHE A 150 5.42 8.31 5.66
C PHE A 150 6.14 7.61 6.80
N GLY A 151 6.90 8.40 7.56
CA GLY A 151 7.62 7.89 8.73
C GLY A 151 6.67 7.31 9.78
N LEU A 152 5.48 7.90 9.95
CA LEU A 152 4.44 7.36 10.82
C LEU A 152 3.86 6.06 10.29
N VAL A 153 3.58 5.96 8.98
CA VAL A 153 3.09 4.72 8.35
C VAL A 153 4.13 3.61 8.46
N VAL A 154 5.38 3.88 8.06
CA VAL A 154 6.49 2.92 8.15
C VAL A 154 6.77 2.56 9.60
N GLY A 155 6.78 3.54 10.50
CA GLY A 155 6.97 3.34 11.92
C GLY A 155 5.91 2.41 12.50
N ARG A 156 4.63 2.60 12.17
CA ARG A 156 3.53 1.71 12.60
C ARG A 156 3.66 0.32 11.99
N LEU A 157 3.88 0.23 10.67
CA LEU A 157 4.05 -1.05 9.95
C LEU A 157 5.17 -1.90 10.56
N CYS A 158 6.29 -1.28 10.90
CA CYS A 158 7.47 -2.00 11.37
C CYS A 158 7.52 -2.12 12.91
N SER A 159 6.79 -1.29 13.65
CA SER A 159 6.58 -1.47 15.10
C SER A 159 5.92 -2.81 15.42
N ALA A 160 4.95 -3.25 14.60
CA ALA A 160 4.33 -4.56 14.72
C ALA A 160 5.33 -5.72 14.52
N ALA A 161 6.42 -5.45 13.80
CA ALA A 161 7.49 -6.40 13.50
C ALA A 161 8.68 -6.30 14.47
N GLY A 162 8.67 -5.35 15.40
CA GLY A 162 9.79 -5.08 16.32
C GLY A 162 11.07 -4.63 15.61
N LYS A 163 10.98 -4.06 14.41
CA LYS A 163 12.15 -3.62 13.63
C LYS A 163 11.88 -2.33 12.86
N ILE A 164 12.92 -1.77 12.25
CA ILE A 164 12.84 -0.67 11.30
C ILE A 164 13.42 -1.22 9.99
N PRO A 165 12.88 -0.88 8.80
CA PRO A 165 13.46 -1.34 7.54
C PRO A 165 14.85 -0.73 7.37
N ASN A 166 15.75 -1.43 6.68
CA ASN A 166 17.11 -0.94 6.41
C ASN A 166 17.07 0.28 5.48
N ALA A 167 16.10 0.33 4.57
CA ALA A 167 15.97 1.40 3.59
C ALA A 167 14.53 1.90 3.42
N ILE A 168 14.39 3.21 3.23
CA ILE A 168 13.13 3.87 2.88
C ILE A 168 13.37 4.75 1.66
N ALA A 169 12.63 4.52 0.57
CA ALA A 169 12.76 5.29 -0.66
C ALA A 169 11.47 6.02 -0.99
N VAL A 170 11.58 7.19 -1.62
CA VAL A 170 10.45 7.97 -2.12
C VAL A 170 10.79 8.47 -3.52
N ASP A 171 9.91 8.15 -4.46
CA ASP A 171 9.92 8.61 -5.84
C ASP A 171 8.83 9.67 -6.00
N VAL A 172 9.22 10.88 -6.38
CA VAL A 172 8.33 12.05 -6.49
C VAL A 172 8.00 12.40 -7.94
N ARG A 173 8.36 11.53 -8.90
CA ARG A 173 7.95 11.70 -10.31
C ARG A 173 6.43 11.74 -10.39
N ASN A 174 5.93 12.61 -11.26
CA ASN A 174 4.53 12.54 -11.65
C ASN A 174 4.32 11.24 -12.44
N GLY A 175 3.55 10.30 -11.89
CA GLY A 175 3.05 9.15 -12.63
C GLY A 175 1.95 9.55 -13.63
N TYR A 176 1.46 8.57 -14.40
CA TYR A 176 0.33 8.77 -15.33
C TYR A 176 -1.03 8.87 -14.62
N ASP A 177 -1.13 8.30 -13.41
CA ASP A 177 -2.30 8.42 -12.55
C ASP A 177 -2.04 9.54 -11.53
N ASP A 178 -2.85 10.59 -11.52
CA ASP A 178 -2.76 11.68 -10.54
C ASP A 178 -3.04 11.14 -9.13
N VAL A 179 -2.00 10.84 -8.33
CA VAL A 179 -2.15 10.30 -6.96
C VAL A 179 -2.12 11.37 -5.88
N ALA A 180 -3.29 11.81 -5.42
CA ALA A 180 -3.47 12.74 -4.29
C ALA A 180 -3.65 12.02 -2.94
N TRP A 181 -2.60 11.95 -2.12
CA TRP A 181 -2.62 11.26 -0.83
C TRP A 181 -3.35 12.11 0.23
N GLU A 182 -4.20 11.55 1.07
CA GLU A 182 -4.51 12.11 2.39
C GLU A 182 -4.07 11.09 3.43
N LEU A 183 -3.09 11.45 4.25
CA LEU A 183 -2.46 10.52 5.19
C LEU A 183 -3.01 10.60 6.61
N ILE A 184 -4.00 11.48 6.88
CA ILE A 184 -4.71 11.59 8.16
C ILE A 184 -6.14 12.08 7.89
#